data_AF-A0A2H0RSC3-F1
#
_entry.id   AF-A0A2H0RSC3-F1
#
_cell.length_a   1.000
_cell.length_b   1.000
_cell.length_c   1.000
_cell.angle_alpha   90.00
_cell.angle_beta   90.00
_cell.angle_gamma   90.00
#
_symmetry.space_group_name_H-M   'P 1'
#
loop_
_entity.id
_entity.type
_entity.pdbx_description
1 polymer ?
#
loop_
_entity_poly.entity_id
_entity_poly.type
_entity_poly.pdbx_seq_one_letter_code
_entity_poly.pdbx_strand_id
1 'polypeptide(L)' 'MPERFSIVFAGTPEFSVPSLESLIAHPACKVTLVISQPDKPVGRKQVMTPPPVKLCAEKHGIRVTQPKNINR' A
#
# COMPACT_ATOMS: atom_id res chain seq x y z
N MET A 1 -18.69 9.62 -16.73
CA MET A 1 -18.00 9.42 -15.43
C MET A 1 -16.92 10.47 -15.34
N PRO A 2 -16.76 11.22 -14.23
CA PRO A 2 -15.68 12.18 -14.12
C PRO A 2 -14.34 11.47 -14.33
N GLU A 3 -13.40 12.13 -15.00
CA GLU A 3 -12.02 11.63 -15.10
C GLU A 3 -11.49 11.38 -13.69
N ARG A 4 -10.96 10.18 -13.46
CA ARG A 4 -10.32 9.83 -12.19
C ARG A 4 -8.82 9.81 -12.40
N PHE A 5 -8.09 10.41 -11.47
CA PHE A 5 -6.64 10.28 -11.41
C PHE A 5 -6.29 8.82 -11.13
N SER A 6 -5.54 8.21 -12.04
CA SER A 6 -4.95 6.89 -11.81
C SER A 6 -3.73 7.06 -10.91
N ILE A 7 -3.76 6.43 -9.74
CA ILE A 7 -2.77 6.65 -8.69
C ILE A 7 -2.02 5.34 -8.41
N VAL A 8 -0.71 5.45 -8.30
CA VAL A 8 0.16 4.47 -7.65
C VAL A 8 0.52 5.02 -6.27
N PHE A 9 0.24 4.27 -5.22
CA PHE A 9 0.56 4.68 -3.85
C PHE A 9 1.79 3.92 -3.36
N ALA A 10 2.82 4.64 -2.92
CA ALA A 10 4.03 4.05 -2.34
C ALA A 10 4.09 4.34 -0.84
N GLY A 11 4.00 3.30 -0.01
CA GLY A 11 3.94 3.44 1.44
C GLY A 11 4.23 2.14 2.17
N THR A 12 4.74 2.24 3.40
CA THR A 12 5.09 1.07 4.24
C THR A 12 4.61 1.21 5.68
N PRO A 13 4.86 2.32 6.40
CA PRO A 13 4.54 2.39 7.82
C PRO A 13 3.04 2.56 8.06
N GLU A 14 2.62 2.29 9.30
CA GLU A 14 1.24 2.43 9.76
C GLU A 14 0.68 3.86 9.55
N PHE A 15 1.52 4.88 9.75
CA PHE A 15 1.17 6.28 9.50
C PHE A 15 0.73 6.56 8.04
N SER A 16 1.14 5.74 7.07
CA SER A 16 0.73 5.91 5.67
C SER A 16 -0.66 5.34 5.36
N VAL A 17 -1.23 4.52 6.25
CA VAL A 17 -2.54 3.86 6.02
C VAL A 17 -3.68 4.87 5.88
N PRO A 18 -3.85 5.88 6.77
CA PRO A 18 -4.93 6.86 6.64
C PRO A 18 -4.90 7.64 5.32
N SER A 19 -3.70 7.93 4.80
CA SER A 19 -3.54 8.58 3.49
C SER A 19 -3.98 7.68 2.35
N LEU A 20 -3.66 6.38 2.39
CA LEU A 20 -4.13 5.41 1.40
C LEU A 20 -5.66 5.29 1.44
N GLU A 21 -6.26 5.12 2.62
CA GLU A 21 -7.72 5.04 2.79
C GLU A 21 -8.42 6.30 2.27
N SER A 22 -7.86 7.48 2.53
CA SER A 22 -8.39 8.75 2.01
C SER A 22 -8.40 8.80 0.48
N LEU A 23 -7.32 8.32 -0.17
CA LEU A 23 -7.24 8.26 -1.63
C LEU A 23 -8.19 7.22 -2.24
N ILE A 24 -8.43 6.11 -1.55
CA ILE A 24 -9.38 5.07 -1.97
C ILE A 24 -10.82 5.60 -1.89
N ALA A 25 -11.15 6.37 -0.85
CA ALA A 25 -12.48 6.94 -0.66
C ALA A 25 -12.77 8.15 -1.58
N HIS A 26 -11.73 8.80 -2.11
CA HIS A 26 -11.90 10.03 -2.89
C HIS A 26 -12.49 9.75 -4.29
N PRO A 27 -13.62 10.36 -4.67
CA PRO A 27 -14.36 10.00 -5.89
C PRO A 27 -13.62 10.31 -7.19
N ALA A 28 -12.68 11.26 -7.16
CA ALA A 28 -11.81 11.61 -8.29
C ALA A 28 -10.53 10.76 -8.38
N CYS A 29 -10.34 9.78 -7.49
CA CYS A 29 -9.13 8.98 -7.42
C CYS A 29 -9.42 7.51 -7.72
N LYS A 30 -8.45 6.85 -8.35
CA LYS A 30 -8.44 5.39 -8.51
C LYS A 30 -7.04 4.88 -8.20
N VAL A 31 -6.86 4.33 -7.01
CA VAL A 31 -5.60 3.66 -6.65
C VAL A 31 -5.56 2.31 -7.38
N THR A 32 -4.62 2.17 -8.32
CA THR A 32 -4.51 0.98 -9.17
C THR A 32 -3.41 0.02 -8.72
N LEU A 33 -2.42 0.54 -8.01
CA LEU A 33 -1.28 -0.21 -7.51
C LEU A 33 -0.79 0.39 -6.20
N VAL A 34 -0.41 -0.48 -5.28
CA VAL A 34 0.31 -0.13 -4.06
C VAL A 34 1.71 -0.73 -4.11
N ILE A 35 2.72 0.09 -3.82
CA ILE A 35 4.12 -0.32 -3.64
C ILE A 35 4.43 -0.27 -2.15
N SER A 36 4.90 -1.38 -1.60
CA SER A 36 5.32 -1.45 -0.21
C SER A 36 6.66 -2.19 -0.08
N GLN A 37 7.35 -2.03 1.05
CA GLN A 37 8.54 -2.85 1.32
C GLN A 37 8.16 -4.34 1.39
N PRO A 38 9.10 -5.26 1.14
CA PRO A 38 8.91 -6.68 1.41
C PRO A 38 8.52 -6.95 2.88
N ASP A 39 7.77 -8.03 3.08
CA ASP A 39 7.46 -8.53 4.42
C ASP A 39 8.77 -8.79 5.17
N LYS A 40 8.82 -8.41 6.44
CA LYS A 40 10.03 -8.52 7.27
C LYS A 40 9.71 -9.05 8.66
N PRO A 41 10.67 -9.71 9.33
CA PRO A 41 10.47 -10.18 10.68
C PRO A 41 10.39 -8.99 11.65
N VAL A 42 9.45 -9.04 12.60
CA VAL A 42 9.21 -7.98 13.59
C VAL A 42 9.23 -8.55 15.01
N GLY A 43 9.69 -7.73 15.96
CA GLY A 43 9.74 -8.06 17.39
C GLY A 43 10.81 -9.11 17.75
N ARG A 44 10.89 -9.45 19.04
CA ARG A 44 11.92 -10.38 19.55
C ARG A 44 11.79 -11.80 18.99
N LYS A 45 10.57 -12.23 18.66
CA LYS A 45 10.29 -13.54 18.07
C LYS A 45 10.49 -13.61 16.55
N GLN A 46 10.86 -12.50 15.92
CA GLN A 46 11.12 -12.41 14.47
C GLN A 46 9.98 -12.98 13.63
N VAL A 47 8.74 -12.66 13.99
CA VAL A 47 7.56 -13.12 13.25
C VAL A 47 7.52 -12.38 11.92
N MET A 48 7.40 -13.12 10.81
CA MET A 48 7.21 -12.54 9.49
C MET A 48 5.90 -11.75 9.47
N THR A 49 5.99 -10.44 9.32
CA THR A 49 4.84 -9.55 9.37
C THR A 49 4.78 -8.71 8.10
N PRO A 50 3.63 -8.69 7.40
CA PRO A 50 3.44 -7.82 6.25
C PRO A 50 3.35 -6.35 6.68
N PRO A 51 3.78 -5.39 5.83
CA PRO A 51 3.62 -3.98 6.13
C PRO A 51 2.15 -3.58 6.33
N PRO A 52 1.85 -2.62 7.22
CA PRO A 52 0.50 -2.09 7.42
C PRO A 52 -0.19 -1.64 6.12
N VAL A 53 0.55 -1.00 5.21
CA VAL A 53 0.01 -0.53 3.92
C VAL A 53 -0.37 -1.69 3.00
N LYS A 54 0.39 -2.79 3.00
CA LYS A 54 0.05 -4.01 2.25
C LYS A 54 -1.28 -4.58 2.74
N LEU A 55 -1.43 -4.72 4.05
CA LEU A 55 -2.67 -5.23 4.65
C LEU A 55 -3.88 -4.34 4.29
N CYS A 56 -3.71 -3.02 4.33
CA CYS A 56 -4.76 -2.09 3.92
C CYS A 56 -5.13 -2.28 2.43
N ALA A 57 -4.14 -2.33 1.54
CA ALA A 57 -4.37 -2.49 0.12
C ALA A 57 -5.08 -3.81 -0.22
N GLU A 58 -4.65 -4.92 0.41
CA GLU A 58 -5.26 -6.24 0.24
C GLU A 58 -6.72 -6.27 0.71
N LYS A 59 -7.04 -5.61 1.83
CA LYS A 59 -8.43 -5.46 2.32
C LYS A 59 -9.34 -4.77 1.30
N HIS A 60 -8.82 -3.82 0.54
CA HIS A 60 -9.54 -3.10 -0.50
C HIS A 60 -9.44 -3.75 -1.89
N GLY A 61 -8.81 -4.94 -2.01
CA GLY A 61 -8.65 -5.64 -3.28
C GLY A 61 -7.70 -4.94 -4.27
N ILE A 62 -6.80 -4.08 -3.78
CA ILE A 62 -5.85 -3.34 -4.59
C ILE A 62 -4.59 -4.17 -4.77
N ARG A 63 -4.07 -4.21 -6.01
CA ARG A 63 -2.82 -4.92 -6.32
C ARG A 63 -1.65 -4.34 -5.52
N VAL A 64 -0.86 -5.21 -4.92
CA VAL A 64 0.38 -4.83 -4.21
C VAL A 64 1.60 -5.38 -4.94
N THR A 65 2.66 -4.60 -5.01
CA THR A 65 4.00 -5.05 -5.40
C THR A 65 5.01 -4.73 -4.30
N GLN A 66 5.96 -5.64 -4.08
CA GLN A 66 6.96 -5.54 -3.01
C GLN A 66 8.38 -5.71 -3.56
N PRO A 67 8.86 -4.79 -4.43
CA PRO A 67 10.20 -4.89 -4.98
C PRO A 67 11.24 -4.74 -3.86
N LYS A 68 12.33 -5.52 -3.96
CA LYS A 68 13.50 -5.35 -3.07
C LYS A 68 14.23 -4.02 -3.35
N ASN A 69 14.10 -3.48 -4.56
CA ASN A 69 14.68 -2.22 -5.00
C ASN A 69 13.78 -1.63 -6.09
N ILE A 70 13.42 -0.35 -6.00
CA ILE A 70 12.55 0.35 -6.97
C ILE A 70 13.34 0.93 -8.16
N ASN A 71 14.66 1.05 -8.04
CA ASN A 71 15.54 1.64 -9.06
C ASN A 71 16.14 0.61 -10.02
N ARG A 72 15.76 -0.67 -9.90
CA ARG A 72 16.18 -1.76 -10.79
C ARG A 72 14.96 -2.34 -11.47
#